data_AF-A0A352HNA4-F1
#
_entry.id   AF-A0A352HNA4-F1
#
_cell.length_a   1.000
_cell.length_b   1.000
_cell.length_c   1.000
_cell.angle_alpha   90.00
_cell.angle_beta   90.00
_cell.angle_gamma   90.00
#
_symmetry.space_group_name_H-M   'P 1'
#
loop_
_entity.id
_entity.type
_entity.pdbx_description
1 polymer ?
#
loop_
_entity_poly.entity_id
_entity_poly.type
_entity_poly.pdbx_seq_one_letter_code
_entity_poly.pdbx_strand_id
1 'polypeptide(L)' 'MFILVKTATGLRLCILWATSPAACVCQAIEVGYRSIGTAQAYFNEARVGEAIAGCDEARDCIFLTTKVWIHKWGVP' A
#
# COMPACT_ATOMS: atom_id res chain seq x y z
N MET A 1 11.92 -4.89 4.55
CA MET A 1 11.79 -3.83 5.58
C MET A 1 10.65 -2.93 5.13
N PHE A 2 9.49 -2.95 5.81
CA PHE A 2 8.36 -2.08 5.49
C PHE A 2 8.38 -0.85 6.41
N ILE A 3 7.96 0.30 5.89
CA ILE A 3 7.95 1.55 6.65
C ILE A 3 6.52 1.84 7.07
N LEU A 4 6.29 1.80 8.39
CA LEU A 4 5.06 2.32 8.99
C LEU A 4 5.21 3.84 9.06
N VAL A 5 4.36 4.56 8.33
CA VAL A 5 4.37 6.03 8.33
C VAL A 5 3.15 6.49 9.13
N LYS A 6 3.36 6.91 10.37
CA LYS A 6 2.31 7.59 11.15
C LYS A 6 2.09 8.96 10.53
N THR A 7 0.94 9.16 9.90
CA THR A 7 0.56 10.49 9.38
C THR A 7 -0.23 11.25 10.43
N ALA A 8 -0.23 12.58 10.35
CA ALA A 8 -0.90 13.45 11.33
C ALA A 8 -2.42 13.20 11.47
N THR A 9 -3.04 12.55 10.49
CA THR A 9 -4.49 12.26 10.44
C THR A 9 -4.81 10.75 10.59
N GLY A 10 -3.81 9.88 10.79
CA GLY A 10 -4.03 8.44 10.94
C GLY A 10 -2.81 7.55 10.66
N LEU A 11 -2.95 6.27 10.97
CA LEU A 11 -1.96 5.22 10.70
C LEU A 11 -1.99 4.87 9.19
N ARG A 12 -0.87 5.08 8.47
CA ARG A 12 -0.74 4.74 7.05
C ARG A 12 0.41 3.76 6.83
N LEU A 13 0.14 2.68 6.11
CA LEU A 13 1.16 1.75 5.67
C LEU A 13 1.71 2.22 4.32
N CYS A 14 3.03 2.39 4.19
CA CYS A 14 3.68 2.65 2.91
C CYS A 14 4.63 1.50 2.56
N ILE A 15 4.37 0.82 1.45
CA ILE A 15 5.05 -0.41 1.07
C ILE A 15 6.17 -0.09 0.07
N LEU A 16 7.25 0.52 0.56
CA LEU A 16 8.41 0.90 -0.26
C LEU A 16 9.31 -0.28 -0.63
N TRP A 17 9.53 -1.24 0.29
CA TRP A 17 10.47 -2.35 0.11
C TRP A 17 10.05 -3.61 0.90
N ALA A 18 8.80 -4.05 0.68
CA ALA A 18 8.34 -5.32 1.24
C ALA A 18 8.74 -6.48 0.33
N THR A 19 9.52 -7.40 0.88
CA THR A 19 9.82 -8.71 0.27
C THR A 19 8.56 -9.56 0.11
N SER A 20 7.55 -9.36 0.97
CA SER A 20 6.21 -9.96 0.84
C SER A 20 5.12 -8.91 1.09
N PRO A 21 4.55 -8.31 0.03
CA PRO A 21 3.45 -7.35 0.15
C PRO A 21 2.20 -7.95 0.80
N ALA A 22 1.90 -9.22 0.53
CA ALA A 22 0.76 -9.94 1.11
C ALA A 22 0.77 -9.95 2.64
N ALA A 23 1.87 -10.44 3.23
CA ALA A 23 2.00 -10.50 4.69
C ALA A 23 1.93 -9.10 5.33
N CYS A 24 2.58 -8.10 4.70
CA CYS A 24 2.60 -6.74 5.25
C CYS A 24 1.21 -6.08 5.25
N VAL A 25 0.43 -6.26 4.18
CA VAL A 25 -0.90 -5.66 4.07
C VAL A 25 -1.86 -6.31 5.07
N CYS A 26 -1.92 -7.64 5.14
CA CYS A 26 -2.86 -8.30 6.06
C CYS A 26 -2.50 -8.01 7.52
N GLN A 27 -1.22 -8.06 7.89
CA GLN A 27 -0.79 -7.67 9.25
C GLN A 27 -1.14 -6.21 9.56
N ALA A 28 -1.00 -5.29 8.61
CA ALA A 28 -1.37 -3.91 8.82
C ALA A 28 -2.89 -3.76 9.02
N ILE A 29 -3.70 -4.49 8.26
CA ILE A 29 -5.17 -4.51 8.43
C ILE A 29 -5.54 -5.08 9.81
N GLU A 30 -4.91 -6.18 10.23
CA GLU A 30 -5.10 -6.81 11.55
C GLU A 30 -4.81 -5.85 12.70
N VAL A 31 -3.75 -5.03 12.60
CA VAL A 31 -3.41 -4.03 13.64
C VAL A 31 -4.15 -2.70 13.48
N GLY A 32 -5.11 -2.61 12.55
CA GLY A 32 -6.05 -1.49 12.42
C GLY A 32 -5.73 -0.44 11.36
N TYR A 33 -4.73 -0.65 10.49
CA TYR A 33 -4.50 0.26 9.36
C TYR A 33 -5.62 0.09 8.33
N ARG A 34 -6.11 1.21 7.81
CA ARG A 34 -7.07 1.26 6.70
C ARG A 34 -6.57 2.07 5.52
N SER A 35 -5.40 2.70 5.63
CA SER A 35 -4.76 3.43 4.54
C SER A 35 -3.49 2.71 4.07
N ILE A 36 -3.53 2.21 2.82
CA ILE A 36 -2.44 1.47 2.18
C ILE A 36 -1.86 2.32 1.04
N GLY A 37 -0.55 2.54 1.05
CA GLY A 37 0.17 3.35 0.07
C GLY A 37 1.21 2.56 -0.71
N THR A 38 1.20 2.71 -2.03
CA THR A 38 2.23 2.24 -2.97
C THR A 38 2.67 3.39 -3.91
N ALA A 39 3.47 3.08 -4.92
CA ALA A 39 3.87 3.93 -6.03
C ALA A 39 4.32 3.06 -7.22
N GLN A 40 4.17 3.57 -8.44
CA GLN A 40 4.68 2.91 -9.64
C GLN A 40 6.18 2.60 -9.56
N ALA A 41 6.95 3.50 -8.95
CA ALA A 41 8.39 3.33 -8.74
C ALA A 41 8.76 2.12 -7.86
N TYR A 42 7.80 1.54 -7.12
CA TYR A 42 8.04 0.39 -6.24
C TYR A 42 7.80 -0.95 -6.96
N PHE A 43 7.23 -0.94 -8.17
CA PHE A 43 6.97 -2.13 -8.99
C PHE A 43 6.21 -3.24 -8.25
N ASN A 44 5.32 -2.88 -7.32
CA ASN A 44 4.60 -3.84 -6.48
C ASN A 44 3.07 -3.65 -6.46
N GLU A 45 2.51 -2.77 -7.30
CA GLU A 45 1.08 -2.46 -7.33
C GLU A 45 0.19 -3.70 -7.51
N ALA A 46 0.57 -4.62 -8.41
CA ALA A 46 -0.15 -5.88 -8.62
C ALA A 46 -0.17 -6.74 -7.34
N ARG A 47 1.00 -6.91 -6.71
CA ARG A 47 1.13 -7.68 -5.44
C ARG A 47 0.38 -7.04 -4.29
N VAL A 48 0.28 -5.71 -4.26
CA VAL A 48 -0.55 -4.98 -3.27
C VAL A 48 -2.03 -5.21 -3.55
N GLY A 49 -2.45 -5.23 -4.82
CA GLY A 49 -3.82 -5.57 -5.20
C GLY A 49 -4.21 -7.00 -4.80
N GLU A 50 -3.34 -7.98 -5.08
CA GLU A 50 -3.51 -9.37 -4.66
C GLU A 50 -3.59 -9.50 -3.13
N ALA A 51 -2.72 -8.78 -2.42
CA ALA A 51 -2.73 -8.75 -0.97
C ALA A 51 -4.07 -8.25 -0.42
N ILE A 52 -4.55 -7.10 -0.91
CA ILE A 52 -5.82 -6.52 -0.48
C ILE A 52 -6.99 -7.48 -0.77
N ALA A 53 -6.98 -8.15 -1.92
CA ALA A 53 -8.02 -9.11 -2.29
C ALA A 53 -8.00 -10.39 -1.43
N GLY A 54 -6.85 -10.74 -0.85
CA GLY A 54 -6.67 -11.92 0.00
C GLY A 54 -6.84 -11.68 1.50
N CYS A 55 -6.93 -10.43 1.96
CA CYS A 55 -7.17 -10.13 3.37
C CYS A 55 -8.67 -10.09 3.68
N ASP A 56 -9.04 -10.46 4.91
CA ASP A 56 -10.43 -10.55 5.38
C ASP A 56 -10.96 -9.17 5.81
N GLU A 57 -11.03 -8.23 4.88
CA GLU A 57 -11.58 -6.89 5.09
C GLU A 57 -12.29 -6.41 3.82
N ALA A 58 -13.41 -5.73 3.99
CA ALA A 58 -14.20 -5.27 2.86
C ALA A 58 -13.43 -4.20 2.07
N ARG A 59 -13.50 -4.23 0.73
CA ARG A 59 -12.72 -3.35 -0.13
C ARG A 59 -13.03 -1.87 0.15
N ASP A 60 -14.27 -1.53 0.45
CA ASP A 60 -14.73 -0.19 0.82
C ASP A 60 -14.17 0.33 2.15
N CYS A 61 -13.72 -0.55 3.05
CA CYS A 61 -13.01 -0.19 4.27
C CYS A 61 -11.54 0.23 4.03
N ILE A 62 -11.00 0.04 2.81
CA ILE A 62 -9.58 0.26 2.52
C ILE A 62 -9.38 1.50 1.62
N PHE A 63 -8.62 2.47 2.13
CA PHE A 63 -8.13 3.60 1.35
C PHE A 63 -6.77 3.26 0.70
N LEU A 64 -6.79 2.96 -0.60
CA LEU A 64 -5.59 2.69 -1.39
C LEU A 64 -5.09 3.95 -2.08
N THR A 65 -3.79 4.22 -2.01
CA THR A 65 -3.14 5.30 -2.77
C THR A 65 -1.94 4.77 -3.55
N THR A 66 -1.76 5.25 -4.78
CA THR A 66 -0.53 5.10 -5.55
C THR A 66 0.02 6.45 -6.00
N LYS A 67 1.24 6.47 -6.54
CA LYS A 67 1.93 7.65 -7.06
C LYS A 67 2.44 7.34 -8.47
N VAL A 68 2.19 8.27 -9.40
CA VAL A 68 2.73 8.20 -10.76
C VAL A 68 4.23 8.53 -10.72
N TRP A 69 5.06 7.73 -11.41
CA TRP A 69 6.49 8.00 -11.49
C TRP A 69 6.78 9.01 -12.61
N ILE A 70 7.80 9.86 -12.43
CA ILE A 70 8.08 11.01 -13.31
C ILE A 70 8.26 10.62 -14.79
N HIS A 71 8.81 9.44 -15.10
CA HIS A 71 8.96 8.97 -16.49
C HIS A 71 7.64 8.58 -17.18
N LYS A 72 6.57 8.38 -16.41
CA LYS A 72 5.21 8.14 -16.93
C LYS A 72 4.33 9.38 -16.84
N TRP A 73 4.80 10.41 -16.14
CA TRP A 73 4.15 11.70 -16.15
C TRP A 73 4.41 12.32 -17.52
N GLY A 74 3.35 12.61 -18.29
CA GLY A 74 3.41 13.01 -19.70
C GLY A 74 4.06 14.37 -19.99
N VAL A 75 5.14 14.71 -19.30
CA VAL A 75 6.09 15.71 -19.75
C VAL A 75 7.02 15.05 -20.78
N PRO A 76 7.17 15.62 -21.98
CA PRO A 76 8.04 15.09 -23.02
C PRO A 76 9.50 14.98 -22.59
#